data_AF-A0A7S1FY46-F1
#
_entry.id   AF-A0A7S1FY46-F1
#
_cell.length_a   1.000
_cell.length_b   1.000
_cell.length_c   1.000
_cell.angle_alpha   90.00
_cell.angle_beta   90.00
_cell.angle_gamma   90.00
#
_symmetry.space_group_name_H-M   'P 1'
#
loop_
_entity.id
_entity.type
_entity.pdbx_description
1 polymer ?
#
loop_
_entity_poly.entity_id
_entity_poly.type
_entity_poly.pdbx_seq_one_letter_code
_entity_poly.pdbx_strand_id
1 'polypeptide(L)'
;GRCRGEVGTEVRLSLRRDGTTTERTLRRAATGGAYYDVRSSLEEARGRRAGLIVVPAFQRETSSQVVDALRRLEGRADVLVVDLRGNVGGYMPAGSAVASRFLPPGRTVATEVGRPENARADARYVSDGVGAVETSLPLYLLVDGRTASAAEIFAAGV
;
A
#
# COMPACT_ATOMS: atom_id res chain seq x y z
N GLY A 1 23.06 -6.65 3.87
CA GLY A 1 22.60 -7.56 2.80
C GLY A 1 23.39 -7.27 1.54
N ARG A 2 23.72 -8.28 0.72
CA ARG A 2 24.62 -8.16 -0.45
C ARG A 2 24.14 -7.13 -1.49
N CYS A 3 22.84 -6.83 -1.49
CA CYS A 3 22.23 -5.80 -2.32
C CYS A 3 22.12 -4.42 -1.64
N ARG A 4 22.80 -4.14 -0.53
CA ARG A 4 22.94 -2.79 0.06
C ARG A 4 24.38 -2.29 -0.09
N GLY A 5 24.56 -0.98 -0.21
CA GLY A 5 25.87 -0.32 -0.35
C GLY A 5 25.68 1.19 -0.56
N GLU A 6 26.78 1.93 -0.63
CA GLU A 6 26.76 3.39 -0.80
C GLU A 6 26.08 3.81 -2.11
N VAL A 7 25.36 4.94 -2.08
CA VAL A 7 24.74 5.53 -3.26
C VAL A 7 25.80 5.79 -4.32
N GLY A 8 25.52 5.41 -5.56
CA GLY A 8 26.44 5.56 -6.69
C GLY A 8 27.40 4.38 -6.90
N THR A 9 27.52 3.45 -5.95
CA THR A 9 28.30 2.20 -6.14
C THR A 9 27.53 1.17 -6.97
N GLU A 10 28.26 0.22 -7.55
CA GLU A 10 27.66 -0.82 -8.40
C GLU A 10 27.35 -2.11 -7.63
N VAL A 11 26.37 -2.85 -8.12
CA VAL A 11 26.05 -4.21 -7.68
C VAL A 11 25.79 -5.09 -8.88
N ARG A 12 26.42 -6.27 -8.89
CA ARG A 12 26.21 -7.30 -9.93
C ARG A 12 25.16 -8.29 -9.44
N LEU A 13 24.16 -8.53 -10.28
CA LEU A 13 23.06 -9.44 -10.01
C LEU A 13 23.00 -10.49 -11.12
N SER A 14 22.85 -11.75 -10.73
CA SER A 14 22.51 -12.85 -11.65
C SER A 14 21.00 -13.09 -11.56
N LEU A 15 20.28 -12.92 -12.66
CA LEU A 15 18.83 -13.11 -12.76
C LEU A 15 18.56 -14.38 -13.56
N ARG A 16 17.79 -15.31 -12.97
CA ARG A 16 17.32 -16.52 -13.66
C ARG A 16 15.83 -16.39 -13.99
N ARG A 17 15.48 -16.48 -15.28
CA ARG A 17 14.10 -16.48 -15.79
C ARG A 17 13.98 -17.52 -16.90
N ASP A 18 12.95 -18.36 -16.84
CA ASP A 18 12.66 -19.40 -17.84
C ASP A 18 13.88 -20.28 -18.17
N GLY A 19 14.60 -20.72 -17.14
CA GLY A 19 15.82 -21.54 -17.28
C GLY A 19 17.07 -20.78 -17.73
N THR A 20 16.95 -19.54 -18.20
CA THR A 20 18.07 -18.71 -18.67
C THR A 20 18.59 -17.84 -17.54
N THR A 21 19.92 -17.83 -17.33
CA THR A 21 20.58 -16.93 -16.38
C THR A 21 21.26 -15.77 -17.12
N THR A 22 21.01 -14.54 -16.68
CA THR A 22 21.65 -13.32 -17.22
C THR A 22 22.27 -12.51 -16.09
N GLU A 23 23.45 -11.93 -16.33
CA GLU A 23 24.04 -10.96 -15.41
C GLU A 23 23.66 -9.52 -15.76
N ARG A 24 23.43 -8.72 -14.73
CA ARG A 24 23.18 -7.29 -14.83
C ARG A 24 23.94 -6.54 -13.74
N THR A 25 24.64 -5.49 -14.14
CA THR A 25 25.22 -4.51 -13.21
C THR A 25 24.23 -3.37 -13.06
N LEU A 26 23.83 -3.10 -11.82
CA LEU A 26 22.98 -1.97 -11.46
C LEU A 26 23.78 -0.98 -10.65
N ARG A 27 23.52 0.31 -10.86
CA ARG A 27 24.05 1.38 -10.02
C ARG A 27 23.09 1.67 -8.87
N ARG A 28 23.58 1.67 -7.64
CA ARG A 28 22.77 1.96 -6.46
C ARG A 28 22.31 3.41 -6.48
N ALA A 29 21.01 3.63 -6.35
CA ALA A 29 20.42 4.94 -6.14
C ALA A 29 20.01 5.10 -4.67
N ALA A 30 19.94 6.35 -4.21
CA ALA A 30 19.26 6.65 -2.96
C ALA A 30 17.81 6.18 -3.06
N THR A 31 17.38 5.32 -2.13
CA THR A 31 15.96 4.97 -1.98
C THR A 31 15.39 5.95 -0.96
N GLY A 32 14.91 7.10 -1.44
CA GLY A 32 14.28 8.14 -0.62
C GLY A 32 12.75 7.98 -0.56
N GLY A 33 12.15 8.46 0.54
CA GLY A 33 10.72 8.32 0.87
C GLY A 33 9.74 8.81 -0.20
N ALA A 34 10.13 9.82 -1.00
CA ALA A 34 9.27 10.40 -2.04
C ALA A 34 8.75 9.41 -3.09
N TYR A 35 9.51 8.34 -3.39
CA TYR A 35 9.04 7.31 -4.33
C TYR A 35 7.83 6.52 -3.76
N TYR A 36 7.74 6.44 -2.43
CA TYR A 36 6.73 5.68 -1.72
C TYR A 36 5.61 6.53 -1.11
N ASP A 37 5.64 7.85 -1.35
CA ASP A 37 4.62 8.77 -0.86
C ASP A 37 3.29 8.55 -1.56
N VAL A 38 2.22 8.66 -0.77
CA VAL A 38 0.85 8.63 -1.28
C VAL A 38 0.59 9.89 -2.09
N ARG A 39 0.05 9.70 -3.30
CA ARG A 39 -0.34 10.79 -4.20
C ARG A 39 -1.86 10.83 -4.34
N SER A 40 -2.40 12.02 -4.54
CA SER A 40 -3.84 12.20 -4.73
C SER A 40 -4.15 13.22 -5.82
N SER A 41 -5.14 12.93 -6.67
CA SER A 41 -5.64 13.84 -7.72
C SER A 41 -7.16 13.74 -7.85
N LEU A 42 -7.75 14.74 -8.50
CA LEU A 42 -9.15 14.72 -8.89
C LEU A 42 -9.21 14.57 -10.40
N GLU A 43 -9.73 13.44 -10.87
CA GLU A 43 -9.86 13.12 -12.28
C GLU A 43 -11.32 13.33 -12.70
N GLU A 44 -11.57 13.89 -13.89
CA GLU A 44 -12.93 14.04 -14.41
C GLU A 44 -13.09 13.25 -15.71
N ALA A 45 -14.11 12.39 -15.76
CA ALA A 45 -14.45 11.64 -16.94
C ALA A 45 -15.96 11.50 -17.07
N ARG A 46 -16.49 11.78 -18.27
CA ARG A 46 -17.93 11.64 -18.59
C ARG A 46 -18.84 12.40 -17.60
N GLY A 47 -18.41 13.57 -17.13
CA GLY A 47 -19.16 14.40 -16.19
C GLY A 47 -19.20 13.88 -14.74
N ARG A 48 -18.34 12.92 -14.38
CA ARG A 48 -18.14 12.45 -13.00
C ARG A 48 -16.72 12.70 -12.54
N ARG A 49 -16.57 13.11 -11.28
CA ARG A 49 -15.28 13.39 -10.64
C ARG A 49 -14.87 12.21 -9.77
N ALA A 50 -13.70 11.64 -10.04
CA ALA A 50 -13.10 10.57 -9.28
C ALA A 50 -11.92 11.10 -8.47
N GLY A 51 -11.95 10.91 -7.15
CA GLY A 51 -10.79 11.12 -6.31
C GLY A 51 -9.85 9.94 -6.42
N LEU A 52 -8.68 10.12 -7.04
CA LEU A 52 -7.67 9.08 -7.18
C LEU A 52 -6.67 9.20 -6.04
N ILE A 53 -6.44 8.11 -5.30
CA ILE A 53 -5.38 7.98 -4.29
C ILE A 53 -4.46 6.85 -4.71
N VAL A 54 -3.20 7.16 -5.01
CA VAL A 54 -2.19 6.18 -5.39
C VAL A 54 -1.34 5.85 -4.17
N VAL A 55 -1.35 4.58 -3.75
CA VAL A 55 -0.52 4.09 -2.64
C VAL A 55 0.54 3.15 -3.20
N PRO A 56 1.78 3.62 -3.43
CA PRO A 56 2.82 2.81 -4.07
C PRO A 56 3.44 1.75 -3.14
N ALA A 57 3.44 1.99 -1.82
CA ALA A 57 3.84 1.03 -0.80
C ALA A 57 3.24 1.43 0.55
N PHE A 58 3.17 0.48 1.49
CA PHE A 58 2.78 0.76 2.87
C PHE A 58 4.02 1.05 3.72
N GLN A 59 4.20 2.30 4.09
CA GLN A 59 5.21 2.80 5.02
C GLN A 59 4.55 3.34 6.30
N ARG A 60 5.36 3.71 7.28
CA ARG A 60 4.87 4.15 8.60
C ARG A 60 3.95 5.37 8.48
N GLU A 61 4.24 6.26 7.53
CA GLU A 61 3.55 7.53 7.30
C GLU A 61 2.34 7.39 6.36
N THR A 62 2.13 6.23 5.73
CA THR A 62 1.10 6.04 4.70
C THR A 62 -0.30 6.34 5.22
N SER A 63 -0.62 5.95 6.46
CA SER A 63 -1.95 6.21 7.05
C SER A 63 -2.25 7.71 7.14
N SER A 64 -1.30 8.52 7.61
CA SER A 64 -1.49 9.98 7.66
C SER A 64 -1.58 10.60 6.27
N GLN A 65 -0.76 10.14 5.32
CA GLN A 65 -0.81 10.67 3.95
C GLN A 65 -2.13 10.33 3.23
N VAL A 66 -2.70 9.15 3.48
CA VAL A 66 -4.05 8.78 2.99
C VAL A 66 -5.11 9.67 3.62
N VAL A 67 -5.04 9.94 4.92
CA VAL A 67 -5.98 10.87 5.60
C VAL A 67 -5.91 12.26 4.96
N ASP A 68 -4.71 12.78 4.69
CA ASP A 68 -4.55 14.08 4.05
C ASP A 68 -5.07 14.07 2.60
N ALA A 69 -4.89 12.96 1.87
CA ALA A 69 -5.48 12.78 0.55
C ALA A 69 -7.01 12.80 0.58
N LEU A 70 -7.61 12.08 1.53
CA LEU A 70 -9.07 12.05 1.70
C LEU A 70 -9.62 13.44 2.01
N ARG A 71 -8.99 14.19 2.93
CA ARG A 71 -9.34 15.59 3.23
C ARG A 71 -9.26 16.51 2.02
N ARG A 72 -8.27 16.34 1.14
CA ARG A 72 -8.14 17.13 -0.10
C ARG A 72 -9.25 16.86 -1.12
N LEU A 73 -9.87 15.68 -1.03
CA LEU A 73 -10.89 15.18 -1.98
C LEU A 73 -12.32 15.31 -1.42
N GLU A 74 -12.47 15.58 -0.13
CA GLU A 74 -13.75 15.76 0.56
C GLU A 74 -14.62 16.82 -0.12
N GLY A 75 -15.87 16.47 -0.41
CA GLY A 75 -16.84 17.33 -1.12
C GLY A 75 -16.53 17.60 -2.60
N ARG A 76 -15.43 17.08 -3.14
CA ARG A 76 -14.98 17.34 -4.52
C ARG A 76 -15.10 16.15 -5.45
N ALA A 77 -15.11 14.94 -4.90
CA ALA A 77 -15.21 13.69 -5.65
C ALA A 77 -16.61 13.06 -5.49
N ASP A 78 -17.09 12.42 -6.54
CA ASP A 78 -18.35 11.67 -6.56
C ASP A 78 -18.11 10.16 -6.32
N VAL A 79 -16.86 9.70 -6.51
CA VAL A 79 -16.36 8.35 -6.24
C VAL A 79 -14.91 8.44 -5.78
N LEU A 80 -14.46 7.43 -5.03
CA LEU A 80 -13.06 7.29 -4.63
C LEU A 80 -12.43 6.08 -5.33
N VAL A 81 -11.20 6.24 -5.80
CA VAL A 81 -10.40 5.17 -6.40
C VAL A 81 -9.08 5.07 -5.66
N VAL A 82 -8.77 3.91 -5.11
CA VAL A 82 -7.45 3.62 -4.51
C VAL A 82 -6.66 2.73 -5.46
N ASP A 83 -5.54 3.23 -5.97
CA ASP A 83 -4.66 2.52 -6.89
C ASP A 83 -3.49 1.87 -6.15
N LEU A 84 -3.46 0.54 -6.19
CA LEU A 84 -2.45 -0.34 -5.57
C LEU A 84 -1.67 -1.13 -6.63
N ARG A 85 -1.78 -0.78 -7.92
CA ARG A 85 -1.04 -1.46 -8.97
C ARG A 85 0.46 -1.27 -8.77
N GLY A 86 1.22 -2.36 -8.81
CA GLY A 86 2.65 -2.34 -8.52
C GLY A 86 3.02 -2.26 -7.04
N ASN A 87 2.04 -2.16 -6.12
CA ASN A 87 2.29 -2.09 -4.68
C ASN A 87 2.55 -3.49 -4.10
N VAL A 88 3.81 -3.80 -3.83
CA VAL A 88 4.24 -5.10 -3.28
C VAL A 88 4.01 -5.25 -1.76
N GLY A 89 3.26 -4.34 -1.15
CA GLY A 89 2.91 -4.33 0.26
C GLY A 89 3.78 -3.39 1.09
N GLY A 90 4.26 -3.87 2.24
CA GLY A 90 5.08 -3.09 3.15
C GLY A 90 4.73 -3.34 4.62
N TYR A 91 4.75 -2.27 5.41
CA TYR A 91 4.55 -2.33 6.85
C TYR A 91 3.09 -2.67 7.21
N MET A 92 2.86 -3.87 7.72
CA MET A 92 1.52 -4.41 8.01
C MET A 92 0.64 -3.50 8.89
N PRO A 93 1.15 -2.93 10.00
CA PRO A 93 0.38 -1.99 10.81
C PRO A 93 -0.11 -0.76 10.03
N ALA A 94 0.66 -0.29 9.04
CA ALA A 94 0.21 0.80 8.18
C ALA A 94 -0.91 0.35 7.24
N GLY A 95 -0.82 -0.86 6.66
CA GLY A 95 -1.91 -1.46 5.88
C GLY A 95 -3.21 -1.54 6.68
N SER A 96 -3.12 -2.04 7.92
CA SER A 96 -4.26 -2.08 8.84
C SER A 96 -4.80 -0.68 9.16
N ALA A 97 -3.93 0.28 9.49
CA ALA A 97 -4.35 1.63 9.85
C ALA A 97 -4.96 2.42 8.67
N VAL A 98 -4.61 2.07 7.44
CA VAL A 98 -5.27 2.59 6.23
C VAL A 98 -6.62 1.91 6.02
N ALA A 99 -6.71 0.59 6.20
CA ALA A 99 -7.97 -0.16 6.09
C ALA A 99 -9.02 0.33 7.12
N SER A 100 -8.59 0.65 8.35
CA SER A 100 -9.48 1.22 9.38
C SER A 100 -10.19 2.51 8.96
N ARG A 101 -9.67 3.24 7.95
CA ARG A 101 -10.30 4.47 7.42
C ARG A 101 -11.52 4.21 6.55
N PHE A 102 -11.75 2.95 6.20
CA PHE A 102 -12.86 2.54 5.34
C PHE A 102 -13.75 1.49 6.02
N LEU A 103 -13.35 0.99 7.19
CA LEU A 103 -14.01 -0.10 7.88
C LEU A 103 -14.60 0.32 9.21
N PRO A 104 -15.78 -0.19 9.58
CA PRO A 104 -16.38 0.08 10.88
C PRO A 104 -15.49 -0.45 12.02
N PRO A 105 -15.59 0.15 13.22
CA PRO A 105 -14.84 -0.31 14.38
C PRO A 105 -15.15 -1.78 14.71
N GLY A 106 -14.14 -2.52 15.17
CA GLY A 106 -14.25 -3.94 15.52
C GLY A 106 -14.14 -4.90 14.33
N ARG A 107 -14.13 -4.41 13.08
CA ARG A 107 -13.93 -5.26 11.91
C ARG A 107 -12.49 -5.78 11.89
N THR A 108 -12.32 -7.09 11.80
CA THR A 108 -10.98 -7.69 11.67
C THR A 108 -10.45 -7.47 10.26
N VAL A 109 -9.25 -6.90 10.18
CA VAL A 109 -8.53 -6.62 8.92
C VAL A 109 -7.63 -7.79 8.55
N ALA A 110 -6.85 -8.29 9.52
CA ALA A 110 -5.95 -9.42 9.32
C ALA A 110 -5.69 -10.18 10.61
N THR A 111 -5.30 -11.43 10.47
CA THR A 111 -4.78 -12.26 11.55
C THR A 111 -3.46 -12.88 11.09
N GLU A 112 -2.40 -12.66 11.84
CA GLU A 112 -1.15 -13.40 11.70
C GLU A 112 -1.21 -14.59 12.65
N VAL A 113 -1.08 -15.80 12.08
CA VAL A 113 -1.07 -17.05 12.85
C VAL A 113 0.36 -17.56 12.92
N GLY A 114 0.88 -17.67 14.14
CA GLY A 114 2.20 -18.22 14.41
C GLY A 114 2.25 -19.73 14.13
N ARG A 115 3.43 -20.26 13.79
CA ARG A 115 3.62 -21.72 13.77
C ARG A 115 3.65 -22.25 15.20
N PRO A 116 3.11 -23.46 15.47
CA PRO A 116 3.09 -24.03 16.82
C PRO A 116 4.48 -24.08 17.49
N GLU A 117 5.53 -24.34 16.71
CA GLU A 117 6.92 -24.39 17.20
C GLU A 117 7.55 -23.01 17.50
N ASN A 118 6.94 -21.91 17.06
CA ASN A 118 7.42 -20.55 17.32
C ASN A 118 6.47 -19.89 18.32
N ALA A 119 6.94 -19.59 19.53
CA ALA A 119 6.19 -18.91 20.60
C ALA A 119 5.79 -17.44 20.28
N ARG A 120 5.72 -17.05 18.99
CA ARG A 120 5.15 -15.76 18.59
C ARG A 120 3.64 -15.86 18.75
N ALA A 121 3.10 -15.02 19.62
CA ALA A 121 1.66 -14.87 19.78
C ALA A 121 1.03 -14.46 18.44
N ASP A 122 -0.14 -15.02 18.15
CA ASP A 122 -0.98 -14.58 17.04
C ASP A 122 -1.24 -13.08 17.16
N ALA A 123 -1.15 -12.36 16.04
CA ALA A 123 -1.46 -10.95 16.00
C ALA A 123 -2.80 -10.75 15.28
N ARG A 124 -3.73 -10.04 15.92
CA ARG A 124 -5.00 -9.66 15.30
C ARG A 124 -5.01 -8.16 15.05
N TYR A 125 -5.21 -7.78 13.80
CA TYR A 125 -5.35 -6.41 13.36
C TYR A 125 -6.85 -6.12 13.20
N VAL A 126 -7.34 -5.19 14.01
CA VAL A 126 -8.77 -4.84 14.10
C VAL A 126 -8.91 -3.36 13.81
N SER A 127 -9.89 -3.01 12.99
CA SER A 127 -10.26 -1.63 12.73
C SER A 127 -10.69 -0.97 14.03
N ASP A 128 -10.08 0.17 14.34
CA ASP A 128 -10.50 1.05 15.43
C ASP A 128 -11.66 1.97 14.99
N GLY A 129 -12.01 1.97 13.71
CA GLY A 129 -13.00 2.86 13.09
C GLY A 129 -12.62 4.35 13.15
N VAL A 130 -11.39 4.69 13.57
CA VAL A 130 -10.97 6.07 13.81
C VAL A 130 -10.66 6.77 12.50
N GLY A 131 -11.41 7.83 12.23
CA GLY A 131 -11.31 8.51 10.95
C GLY A 131 -11.66 7.56 9.80
N ALA A 132 -12.63 6.66 10.03
CA ALA A 132 -13.52 6.22 8.98
C ALA A 132 -14.00 7.51 8.32
N VAL A 133 -13.35 7.90 7.21
CA VAL A 133 -13.86 9.02 6.47
C VAL A 133 -15.23 8.53 6.06
N GLU A 134 -16.28 9.27 6.41
CA GLU A 134 -17.60 9.03 5.85
C GLU A 134 -17.53 9.34 4.35
N THR A 135 -16.74 8.56 3.60
CA THR A 135 -16.90 8.47 2.18
C THR A 135 -18.13 7.59 2.02
N SER A 136 -19.30 8.21 2.14
CA SER A 136 -20.52 7.71 1.49
C SER A 136 -20.30 7.54 -0.03
N LEU A 137 -19.19 8.09 -0.55
CA LEU A 137 -18.68 7.85 -1.89
C LEU A 137 -18.41 6.36 -2.13
N PRO A 138 -18.88 5.82 -3.27
CA PRO A 138 -18.47 4.51 -3.73
C PRO A 138 -16.93 4.41 -3.85
N LEU A 139 -16.35 3.39 -3.24
CA LEU A 139 -14.93 3.07 -3.29
C LEU A 139 -14.65 2.00 -4.36
N TYR A 140 -13.61 2.22 -5.16
CA TYR A 140 -13.08 1.25 -6.11
C TYR A 140 -11.59 1.03 -5.87
N LEU A 141 -11.15 -0.22 -6.00
CA LEU A 141 -9.75 -0.61 -5.84
C LEU A 141 -9.17 -1.03 -7.18
N LEU A 142 -7.98 -0.53 -7.51
CA LEU A 142 -7.20 -0.98 -8.68
C LEU A 142 -6.01 -1.81 -8.20
N VAL A 143 -5.95 -3.06 -8.65
CA VAL A 143 -4.89 -4.02 -8.32
C VAL A 143 -4.31 -4.63 -9.60
N ASP A 144 -3.06 -5.10 -9.55
CA ASP A 144 -2.43 -5.85 -10.65
C ASP A 144 -1.69 -7.10 -10.12
N GLY A 145 -1.06 -7.87 -11.01
CA GLY A 145 -0.31 -9.08 -10.62
C GLY A 145 0.93 -8.83 -9.76
N ARG A 146 1.20 -7.57 -9.36
CA ARG A 146 2.27 -7.20 -8.41
C ARG A 146 1.72 -6.67 -7.09
N THR A 147 0.40 -6.51 -6.94
CA THR A 147 -0.22 -6.18 -5.68
C THR A 147 -0.02 -7.34 -4.69
N ALA A 148 0.62 -7.11 -3.55
CA ALA A 148 1.01 -8.18 -2.64
C ALA A 148 0.97 -7.78 -1.14
N SER A 149 0.90 -8.78 -0.24
CA SER A 149 1.10 -8.64 1.20
C SER A 149 0.17 -7.60 1.86
N ALA A 150 0.69 -6.57 2.53
CA ALA A 150 -0.13 -5.53 3.15
C ALA A 150 -1.13 -4.87 2.18
N ALA A 151 -0.81 -4.82 0.88
CA ALA A 151 -1.72 -4.30 -0.14
C ALA A 151 -2.88 -5.26 -0.43
N GLU A 152 -2.64 -6.57 -0.44
CA GLU A 152 -3.71 -7.58 -0.55
C GLU A 152 -4.59 -7.59 0.70
N ILE A 153 -4.00 -7.43 1.88
CA ILE A 153 -4.74 -7.33 3.15
C ILE A 153 -5.69 -6.14 3.13
N PHE A 154 -5.21 -4.97 2.69
CA PHE A 154 -6.08 -3.82 2.48
C PHE A 154 -7.17 -4.13 1.44
N ALA A 155 -6.81 -4.67 0.27
CA ALA A 155 -7.78 -4.91 -0.80
C ALA A 155 -8.83 -5.98 -0.48
N ALA A 156 -8.51 -6.95 0.38
CA ALA A 156 -9.46 -7.97 0.84
C ALA A 156 -10.28 -7.53 2.05
N GLY A 157 -9.76 -6.60 2.85
CA GLY A 157 -10.39 -6.14 4.07
C GLY A 157 -11.49 -5.11 3.85
N VAL A 158 -11.36 -4.30 2.79
CA VAL A 158 -12.13 -3.08 2.49
C VAL A 158 -13.10 -3.31 1.34
#